data_AF-A0A414WFQ7-F1
#
_entry.id   AF-A0A414WFQ7-F1
#
_cell.length_a   1.000
_cell.length_b   1.000
_cell.length_c   1.000
_cell.angle_alpha   90.00
_cell.angle_beta   90.00
_cell.angle_gamma   90.00
#
_symmetry.space_group_name_H-M   'P 1'
#
loop_
_entity.id
_entity.type
_entity.pdbx_description
1 polymer ?
#
loop_
_entity_poly.entity_id
_entity_poly.type
_entity_poly.pdbx_seq_one_letter_code
_entity_poly.pdbx_strand_id
1 'polypeptide(L)'
;MRKGSLMNNSYSALMVDMRHSRCLSDSRRQSAQEDLANAMECTNELFKTELEMPLMFSAGDELQGLFRSMAGAFLAYRFIKILVQTVDLRGGIGVGEWKTRMQSALSTEQDGSAYHRARRAIAESEKDKYSDLKIIDVSGVSREKELCAAGCLEIIDRRNESQRNYCEVVELLRPLMLHDDRDATLSKRYAELIEARIGKKYGAKSNPSDCAPVALGSSLNLNVDSIRASHVGLAGQMGVAMGKTRQGLEKSLRLANVVRERELAAFAVHFLNEMELS
;
A
#
# COMPACT_ATOMS: atom_id res chain seq x y z
N MET A 1 4.37 -44.88 1.11
CA MET A 1 4.20 -43.65 1.91
C MET A 1 5.11 -42.57 1.33
N ARG A 2 4.55 -41.64 0.55
CA ARG A 2 5.31 -40.47 0.07
C ARG A 2 5.36 -39.45 1.23
N LYS A 3 6.57 -39.08 1.65
CA LYS A 3 6.79 -37.92 2.53
C LYS A 3 6.11 -36.72 1.87
N GLY A 4 5.11 -36.15 2.54
CA GLY A 4 4.49 -34.90 2.14
C GLY A 4 5.57 -33.83 2.08
N SER A 5 5.66 -33.15 0.95
CA SER A 5 6.38 -31.88 0.84
C SER A 5 5.81 -30.94 1.92
N LEU A 6 6.62 -30.55 2.90
CA LEU A 6 6.29 -29.46 3.80
C LEU A 6 6.14 -28.21 2.93
N MET A 7 4.91 -27.77 2.68
CA MET A 7 4.67 -26.47 2.05
C MET A 7 5.27 -25.42 2.99
N ASN A 8 6.27 -24.70 2.48
CA ASN A 8 6.92 -23.59 3.17
C ASN A 8 5.90 -22.44 3.25
N ASN A 9 4.97 -22.48 4.21
CA ASN A 9 3.97 -21.43 4.40
C ASN A 9 4.60 -20.19 5.06
N SER A 10 5.45 -19.51 4.29
CA SER A 10 5.96 -18.19 4.66
C SER A 10 4.91 -17.14 4.32
N TYR A 11 4.59 -16.29 5.28
CA TYR A 11 3.69 -15.15 5.16
C TYR A 11 4.45 -13.86 5.39
N SER A 12 3.84 -12.74 5.02
CA SER A 12 4.37 -11.40 5.27
C SER A 12 3.43 -10.63 6.17
N ALA A 13 3.82 -10.42 7.42
CA ALA A 13 3.11 -9.53 8.32
C ALA A 13 3.49 -8.08 7.99
N LEU A 14 2.50 -7.22 7.76
CA LEU A 14 2.67 -5.79 7.64
C LEU A 14 2.22 -5.14 8.94
N MET A 15 3.03 -4.23 9.47
CA MET A 15 2.66 -3.32 10.54
C MET A 15 2.88 -1.88 10.06
N VAL A 16 1.96 -0.98 10.40
CA VAL A 16 2.00 0.44 10.02
C VAL A 16 1.74 1.28 11.25
N ASP A 17 2.65 2.19 11.56
CA ASP A 17 2.60 3.07 12.74
C ASP A 17 2.51 4.55 12.33
N MET A 18 1.69 5.33 13.05
CA MET A 18 1.59 6.78 12.87
C MET A 18 2.73 7.49 13.59
N ARG A 19 3.59 8.17 12.83
CA ARG A 19 4.72 8.90 13.42
C ARG A 19 4.26 10.05 14.30
N HIS A 20 4.86 10.14 15.48
CA HIS A 20 4.62 11.22 16.44
C HIS A 20 3.13 11.42 16.80
N SER A 21 2.31 10.36 16.71
CA SER A 21 0.89 10.36 17.07
C SER A 21 0.61 10.95 18.47
N ARG A 22 1.54 10.69 19.41
CA ARG A 22 1.50 11.18 20.79
C ARG A 22 1.71 12.68 20.91
N CYS A 23 2.35 13.32 19.93
CA CYS A 23 2.58 14.76 19.88
C CYS A 23 1.42 15.54 19.24
N LEU A 24 0.45 14.85 18.64
CA LEU A 24 -0.74 15.47 18.05
C LEU A 24 -1.73 15.90 19.13
N SER A 25 -2.42 17.01 18.90
CA SER A 25 -3.63 17.36 19.66
C SER A 25 -4.72 16.30 19.44
N ASP A 26 -5.64 16.15 20.39
CA ASP A 26 -6.68 15.11 20.32
C ASP A 26 -7.51 15.18 19.03
N SER A 27 -7.86 16.39 18.58
CA SER A 27 -8.56 16.59 17.30
C SER A 27 -7.76 16.16 16.08
N ARG A 28 -6.44 16.39 16.07
CA ARG A 28 -5.56 15.98 14.96
C ARG A 28 -5.31 14.48 14.99
N ARG A 29 -5.19 13.90 16.19
CA ARG A 29 -5.06 12.45 16.38
C ARG A 29 -6.30 11.73 15.88
N GLN A 30 -7.49 12.21 16.25
CA GLN A 30 -8.76 11.67 15.76
C GLN A 30 -8.85 11.75 14.24
N SER A 31 -8.51 12.90 13.64
CA SER A 31 -8.49 13.05 12.18
C SER A 31 -7.51 12.10 11.50
N ALA A 32 -6.35 11.84 12.11
CA ALA A 32 -5.36 10.91 11.57
C ALA A 32 -5.83 9.45 11.65
N GLN A 33 -6.46 9.06 12.76
CA GLN A 33 -7.06 7.74 12.93
C GLN A 33 -8.20 7.49 11.95
N GLU A 34 -9.06 8.49 11.71
CA GLU A 34 -10.12 8.38 10.70
C GLU A 34 -9.57 8.25 9.28
N ASP A 35 -8.54 9.02 8.93
CA ASP A 35 -7.91 8.95 7.62
C ASP A 35 -7.25 7.58 7.38
N LEU A 36 -6.53 7.08 8.41
CA LEU A 36 -5.92 5.76 8.41
C LEU A 36 -6.95 4.62 8.34
N ALA A 37 -8.07 4.73 9.07
CA ALA A 37 -9.16 3.77 9.01
C ALA A 37 -9.79 3.71 7.60
N ASN A 38 -10.05 4.86 6.99
CA ASN A 38 -10.57 4.92 5.62
C ASN A 38 -9.58 4.33 4.60
N ALA A 39 -8.28 4.60 4.76
CA ALA A 39 -7.25 4.00 3.92
C ALA A 39 -7.18 2.47 4.10
N MET A 40 -7.29 1.99 5.33
CA MET A 40 -7.32 0.57 5.68
C MET A 40 -8.51 -0.15 5.01
N GLU A 41 -9.72 0.44 5.03
CA GLU A 41 -10.88 -0.15 4.37
C GLU A 41 -10.70 -0.30 2.86
N CYS A 42 -10.20 0.76 2.19
CA CYS A 42 -9.85 0.68 0.77
C CYS A 42 -8.81 -0.41 0.50
N THR A 43 -7.78 -0.50 1.35
CA THR A 43 -6.69 -1.48 1.21
C THR A 43 -7.19 -2.91 1.40
N ASN A 44 -8.03 -3.16 2.39
CA ASN A 44 -8.60 -4.49 2.65
C ASN A 44 -9.45 -5.00 1.49
N GLU A 45 -10.21 -4.13 0.83
CA GLU A 45 -11.00 -4.51 -0.34
C GLU A 45 -10.14 -4.67 -1.59
N LEU A 46 -9.15 -3.79 -1.79
CA LEU A 46 -8.27 -3.84 -2.96
C LEU A 46 -7.35 -5.06 -2.96
N PHE A 47 -6.79 -5.42 -1.80
CA PHE A 47 -5.81 -6.51 -1.64
C PHE A 47 -6.43 -7.78 -1.02
N LYS A 48 -7.74 -7.96 -1.17
CA LYS A 48 -8.49 -9.02 -0.50
C LYS A 48 -7.98 -10.43 -0.83
N THR A 49 -7.51 -10.66 -2.06
CA THR A 49 -7.04 -11.98 -2.51
C THR A 49 -5.61 -12.25 -2.03
N GLU A 50 -4.83 -11.20 -1.76
CA GLU A 50 -3.47 -11.21 -1.26
C GLU A 50 -3.40 -11.30 0.28
N LEU A 51 -4.48 -10.97 0.97
CA LEU A 51 -4.58 -11.06 2.42
C LEU A 51 -4.88 -12.49 2.89
N GLU A 52 -4.23 -12.87 3.98
CA GLU A 52 -4.60 -14.01 4.82
C GLU A 52 -5.35 -13.57 6.07
N MET A 53 -4.95 -12.42 6.63
CA MET A 53 -5.68 -11.74 7.69
C MET A 53 -5.85 -10.27 7.29
N PRO A 54 -7.08 -9.74 7.28
CA PRO A 54 -7.32 -8.33 6.98
C PRO A 54 -6.50 -7.40 7.88
N LEU A 55 -6.18 -6.23 7.35
CA LEU A 55 -5.64 -5.14 8.14
C LEU A 55 -6.65 -4.73 9.21
N MET A 56 -6.14 -4.52 10.42
CA MET A 56 -6.91 -4.12 11.59
C MET A 56 -6.03 -3.32 12.57
N PHE A 57 -6.64 -2.53 13.44
CA PHE A 57 -5.92 -1.83 14.49
C PHE A 57 -5.45 -2.79 15.60
N SER A 58 -4.16 -2.72 15.96
CA SER A 58 -3.55 -3.46 17.08
C SER A 58 -3.49 -2.64 18.36
N ALA A 59 -3.12 -1.36 18.27
CA ALA A 59 -2.89 -0.50 19.43
C ALA A 59 -3.33 0.95 19.20
N GLY A 60 -4.48 1.18 18.56
CA GLY A 60 -5.07 2.52 18.38
C GLY A 60 -4.38 3.39 17.32
N ASP A 61 -3.04 3.44 17.29
CA ASP A 61 -2.25 4.15 16.28
C ASP A 61 -1.45 3.24 15.34
N GLU A 62 -1.47 1.93 15.60
CA GLU A 62 -0.83 0.90 14.79
C GLU A 62 -1.88 0.05 14.06
N LEU A 63 -1.67 -0.14 12.75
CA LEU A 63 -2.31 -1.17 11.94
C LEU A 63 -1.41 -2.39 11.82
N GLN A 64 -2.03 -3.56 11.71
CA GLN A 64 -1.34 -4.76 11.31
C GLN A 64 -2.23 -5.65 10.43
N GLY A 65 -1.61 -6.47 9.58
CA GLY A 65 -2.29 -7.47 8.75
C GLY A 65 -1.32 -8.52 8.25
N LEU A 66 -1.84 -9.59 7.64
CA LEU A 66 -1.04 -10.70 7.14
C LEU A 66 -1.31 -10.94 5.66
N PHE A 67 -0.24 -10.97 4.87
CA PHE A 67 -0.27 -11.16 3.43
C PHE A 67 0.35 -12.50 3.03
N ARG A 68 -0.12 -13.02 1.90
CA ARG A 68 0.42 -14.22 1.24
C ARG A 68 1.83 -14.00 0.69
N SER A 69 2.21 -12.76 0.38
CA SER A 69 3.51 -12.40 -0.20
C SER A 69 4.03 -11.06 0.30
N MET A 70 5.35 -10.91 0.24
CA MET A 70 6.08 -9.69 0.61
C MET A 70 5.78 -8.55 -0.36
N ALA A 71 5.65 -8.84 -1.65
CA ALA A 71 5.26 -7.85 -2.65
C ALA A 71 3.83 -7.32 -2.39
N GLY A 72 2.92 -8.16 -1.91
CA GLY A 72 1.55 -7.77 -1.56
C GLY A 72 1.53 -6.84 -0.35
N ALA A 73 2.27 -7.20 0.70
CA ALA A 73 2.47 -6.34 1.87
C ALA A 73 3.10 -4.98 1.51
N PHE A 74 4.09 -4.97 0.61
CA PHE A 74 4.73 -3.75 0.14
C PHE A 74 3.77 -2.84 -0.64
N LEU A 75 3.01 -3.38 -1.59
CA LEU A 75 2.02 -2.60 -2.35
C LEU A 75 0.93 -2.04 -1.45
N ALA A 76 0.45 -2.83 -0.48
CA ALA A 76 -0.51 -2.37 0.51
C ALA A 76 0.04 -1.22 1.36
N TYR A 77 1.28 -1.32 1.85
CA TYR A 77 1.93 -0.22 2.57
C TYR A 77 2.05 1.05 1.71
N ARG A 78 2.53 0.90 0.48
CA ARG A 78 2.64 2.01 -0.49
C ARG A 78 1.26 2.67 -0.70
N PHE A 79 0.22 1.88 -0.89
CA PHE A 79 -1.14 2.37 -1.09
C PHE A 79 -1.65 3.15 0.13
N ILE A 80 -1.50 2.60 1.34
CA ILE A 80 -1.85 3.29 2.59
C ILE A 80 -1.09 4.61 2.73
N LYS A 81 0.22 4.63 2.48
CA LYS A 81 1.07 5.83 2.55
C LYS A 81 0.66 6.92 1.54
N ILE A 82 0.10 6.55 0.39
CA ILE A 82 -0.46 7.52 -0.56
C ILE A 82 -1.83 8.02 -0.10
N LEU A 83 -2.68 7.16 0.46
CA LEU A 83 -4.01 7.58 0.88
C LEU A 83 -3.99 8.42 2.15
N VAL A 84 -3.15 8.10 3.12
CA VAL A 84 -3.06 8.87 4.37
C VAL A 84 -2.34 10.19 4.13
N GLN A 85 -3.03 11.28 4.43
CA GLN A 85 -2.60 12.66 4.13
C GLN A 85 -2.41 13.51 5.39
N THR A 86 -2.87 13.01 6.53
CA THR A 86 -2.98 13.74 7.80
C THR A 86 -1.77 13.54 8.73
N VAL A 87 -0.99 12.48 8.53
CA VAL A 87 0.18 12.13 9.34
C VAL A 87 1.19 11.32 8.52
N ASP A 88 2.46 11.38 8.89
CA ASP A 88 3.49 10.52 8.31
C ASP A 88 3.40 9.10 8.88
N LEU A 89 3.67 8.12 8.03
CA LEU A 89 3.60 6.71 8.39
C LEU A 89 4.97 6.06 8.37
N ARG A 90 5.11 5.05 9.23
CA ARG A 90 6.21 4.09 9.24
C ARG A 90 5.65 2.70 9.00
N GLY A 91 6.39 1.87 8.27
CA GLY A 91 6.05 0.49 7.99
C GLY A 91 7.12 -0.50 8.44
N GLY A 92 6.67 -1.69 8.81
CA GLY A 92 7.52 -2.84 9.08
C GLY A 92 6.93 -4.09 8.45
N ILE A 93 7.69 -4.74 7.56
CA ILE A 93 7.31 -6.02 6.96
C ILE A 93 8.18 -7.12 7.56
N GLY A 94 7.54 -8.14 8.10
CA GLY A 94 8.19 -9.33 8.64
C GLY A 94 7.78 -10.58 7.89
N VAL A 95 8.75 -11.29 7.33
CA VAL A 95 8.52 -12.50 6.53
C VAL A 95 8.81 -13.76 7.35
N GLY A 96 7.86 -14.69 7.41
CA GLY A 96 8.04 -15.98 8.09
C GLY A 96 6.75 -16.72 8.39
N GLU A 97 6.81 -17.69 9.29
CA GLU A 97 5.67 -18.50 9.70
C GLU A 97 4.61 -17.69 10.48
N TRP A 98 3.36 -18.12 10.33
CA TRP A 98 2.21 -17.74 11.16
C TRP A 98 1.79 -18.95 12.01
N LYS A 99 1.96 -18.88 13.34
CA LYS A 99 1.78 -20.03 14.24
C LYS A 99 0.40 -20.04 14.89
N THR A 100 -0.10 -18.89 15.34
CA THR A 100 -1.39 -18.81 16.06
C THR A 100 -2.50 -18.47 15.09
N ARG A 101 -3.22 -19.50 14.63
CA ARG A 101 -4.42 -19.38 13.77
C ARG A 101 -5.68 -19.23 14.61
N MET A 102 -5.72 -18.27 15.51
CA MET A 102 -6.94 -18.00 16.27
C MET A 102 -7.86 -17.12 15.40
N GLN A 103 -9.06 -17.64 15.09
CA GLN A 103 -10.15 -16.90 14.44
C GLN A 103 -10.76 -15.80 15.33
N SER A 104 -10.26 -15.67 16.57
CA SER A 104 -10.58 -14.59 17.50
C SER A 104 -10.11 -13.27 16.89
N ALA A 105 -11.06 -12.37 16.63
CA ALA A 105 -10.88 -11.08 15.94
C ALA A 105 -10.11 -10.04 16.76
N LEU A 106 -9.30 -10.44 17.74
CA LEU A 106 -8.47 -9.56 18.53
C LEU A 106 -7.05 -9.54 17.95
N SER A 107 -6.64 -8.35 17.53
CA SER A 107 -5.35 -8.07 16.89
C SER A 107 -4.15 -8.50 17.75
N THR A 108 -4.24 -8.34 19.06
CA THR A 108 -3.12 -8.60 19.98
C THR A 108 -2.73 -10.07 20.13
N GLU A 109 -3.55 -11.01 19.63
CA GLU A 109 -3.33 -12.46 19.78
C GLU A 109 -2.59 -13.08 18.58
N GLN A 110 -2.29 -12.30 17.55
CA GLN A 110 -1.58 -12.79 16.37
C GLN A 110 -0.10 -13.03 16.68
N ASP A 111 0.37 -14.25 16.39
CA ASP A 111 1.72 -14.70 16.74
C ASP A 111 2.38 -15.57 15.65
N GLY A 112 3.70 -15.49 15.60
CA GLY A 112 4.52 -16.12 14.58
C GLY A 112 5.74 -15.27 14.20
N SER A 113 6.72 -15.93 13.58
CA SER A 113 7.96 -15.26 13.17
C SER A 113 7.75 -14.10 12.21
N ALA A 114 6.69 -14.10 11.40
CA ALA A 114 6.29 -12.96 10.59
C ALA A 114 6.00 -11.72 11.46
N TYR A 115 5.11 -11.83 12.45
CA TYR A 115 4.75 -10.72 13.35
C TYR A 115 5.92 -10.26 14.22
N HIS A 116 6.73 -11.17 14.76
CA HIS A 116 7.94 -10.78 15.52
C HIS A 116 8.92 -9.97 14.67
N ARG A 117 9.11 -10.37 13.40
CA ARG A 117 10.00 -9.66 12.47
C ARG A 117 9.41 -8.32 12.04
N ALA A 118 8.09 -8.20 11.87
CA ALA A 118 7.42 -6.94 11.54
C ALA A 118 7.55 -5.92 12.69
N ARG A 119 7.36 -6.36 13.94
CA ARG A 119 7.61 -5.52 15.12
C ARG A 119 9.08 -5.08 15.20
N ARG A 120 10.01 -6.00 14.93
CA ARG A 120 11.44 -5.65 14.85
C ARG A 120 11.71 -4.65 13.72
N ALA A 121 11.03 -4.76 12.59
CA ALA A 121 11.18 -3.86 11.46
C ALA A 121 10.70 -2.42 11.81
N ILE A 122 9.58 -2.27 12.53
CA ILE A 122 9.15 -0.98 13.07
C ILE A 122 10.23 -0.38 13.99
N ALA A 123 10.74 -1.16 14.94
CA ALA A 123 11.78 -0.70 15.88
C ALA A 123 13.11 -0.32 15.19
N GLU A 124 13.43 -0.95 14.05
CA GLU A 124 14.60 -0.57 13.25
C GLU A 124 14.33 0.69 12.41
N SER A 125 13.13 0.87 11.87
CA SER A 125 12.76 2.12 11.18
C SER A 125 12.66 3.31 12.16
N GLU A 126 12.38 3.08 13.45
CA GLU A 126 12.45 4.10 14.51
C GLU A 126 13.82 4.75 14.63
N LYS A 127 14.87 3.97 14.42
CA LYS A 127 16.26 4.41 14.55
C LYS A 127 16.83 4.95 13.23
N ASP A 128 16.14 4.72 12.12
CA ASP A 128 16.58 5.10 10.79
C ASP A 128 16.02 6.48 10.37
N LYS A 129 16.90 7.35 9.89
CA LYS A 129 16.56 8.69 9.40
C LYS A 129 16.31 8.74 7.90
N TYR A 130 16.59 7.66 7.18
CA TYR A 130 16.58 7.58 5.72
C TYR A 130 15.48 6.68 5.18
N SER A 131 14.90 5.81 6.00
CA SER A 131 13.86 4.88 5.55
C SER A 131 12.69 4.73 6.52
N ASP A 132 11.50 4.88 5.95
CA ASP A 132 10.22 4.72 6.62
C ASP A 132 9.68 3.30 6.54
N LEU A 133 10.35 2.40 5.80
CA LEU A 133 9.96 1.00 5.69
C LEU A 133 11.17 0.10 5.91
N LYS A 134 11.02 -0.86 6.82
CA LYS A 134 11.98 -1.97 6.95
C LYS A 134 11.34 -3.29 6.59
N ILE A 135 12.12 -4.16 5.95
CA ILE A 135 11.73 -5.52 5.59
C ILE A 135 12.71 -6.47 6.25
N ILE A 136 12.18 -7.42 7.02
CA ILE A 136 12.97 -8.39 7.78
C ILE A 136 12.48 -9.81 7.52
N ASP A 137 13.39 -10.69 7.14
CA ASP A 137 13.14 -12.12 6.96
C ASP A 137 14.05 -12.98 7.88
N VAL A 138 14.23 -14.26 7.52
CA VAL A 138 15.12 -15.19 8.23
C VAL A 138 16.59 -14.77 8.22
N SER A 139 17.04 -14.04 7.20
CA SER A 139 18.41 -13.54 7.03
C SER A 139 18.67 -12.24 7.82
N GLY A 140 17.62 -11.57 8.28
CA GLY A 140 17.71 -10.30 9.00
C GLY A 140 17.21 -9.13 8.16
N VAL A 141 17.82 -7.96 8.34
CA VAL A 141 17.52 -6.76 7.54
C VAL A 141 18.26 -6.90 6.20
N SER A 142 17.52 -6.88 5.08
CA SER A 142 18.12 -6.87 3.74
C SER A 142 18.12 -5.46 3.18
N ARG A 143 19.33 -4.97 2.85
CA ARG A 143 19.52 -3.65 2.23
C ARG A 143 18.96 -3.60 0.82
N GLU A 144 19.03 -4.70 0.08
CA GLU A 144 18.54 -4.81 -1.29
C GLU A 144 17.02 -4.62 -1.33
N LYS A 145 16.30 -5.35 -0.46
CA LYS A 145 14.84 -5.23 -0.31
C LYS A 145 14.42 -3.84 0.16
N GLU A 146 15.21 -3.23 1.02
CA GLU A 146 14.97 -1.87 1.49
C GLU A 146 15.17 -0.85 0.36
N LEU A 147 16.31 -0.89 -0.33
CA LEU A 147 16.65 0.08 -1.37
C LEU A 147 15.69 0.00 -2.56
N CYS A 148 15.25 -1.20 -2.96
CA CYS A 148 14.29 -1.33 -4.04
C CYS A 148 12.93 -0.69 -3.67
N ALA A 149 12.48 -0.87 -2.42
CA ALA A 149 11.24 -0.29 -1.92
C ALA A 149 11.35 1.23 -1.68
N ALA A 150 12.50 1.71 -1.19
CA ALA A 150 12.70 3.11 -0.82
C ALA A 150 12.52 4.08 -2.00
N GLY A 151 12.92 3.68 -3.21
CA GLY A 151 12.92 4.57 -4.38
C GLY A 151 11.56 5.21 -4.69
N CYS A 152 10.46 4.46 -4.59
CA CYS A 152 9.12 5.03 -4.80
C CYS A 152 8.60 5.78 -3.56
N LEU A 153 8.88 5.26 -2.36
CA LEU A 153 8.45 5.84 -1.08
C LEU A 153 9.05 7.22 -0.86
N GLU A 154 10.32 7.43 -1.18
CA GLU A 154 10.97 8.74 -1.09
C GLU A 154 10.35 9.78 -2.04
N ILE A 155 9.88 9.36 -3.22
CA ILE A 155 9.16 10.27 -4.11
C ILE A 155 7.81 10.63 -3.51
N ILE A 156 7.11 9.68 -2.88
CA ILE A 156 5.85 9.93 -2.17
C ILE A 156 6.05 10.98 -1.08
N ASP A 157 7.12 10.86 -0.28
CA ASP A 157 7.38 11.74 0.87
C ASP A 157 7.79 13.16 0.50
N ARG A 158 8.33 13.37 -0.70
CA ARG A 158 8.75 14.70 -1.17
C ARG A 158 7.60 15.52 -1.78
N ARG A 159 6.41 14.94 -1.93
CA ARG A 159 5.26 15.61 -2.57
C ARG A 159 4.69 16.68 -1.64
N ASN A 160 4.49 17.88 -2.18
CA ASN A 160 3.69 18.89 -1.49
C ASN A 160 2.20 18.50 -1.44
N GLU A 161 1.41 19.21 -0.63
CA GLU A 161 -0.02 18.92 -0.44
C GLU A 161 -0.82 18.78 -1.75
N SER A 162 -0.64 19.70 -2.71
CA SER A 162 -1.33 19.62 -4.00
C SER A 162 -0.93 18.35 -4.77
N GLN A 163 0.35 18.03 -4.79
CA GLN A 163 0.87 16.83 -5.45
C GLN A 163 0.35 15.56 -4.78
N ARG A 164 0.31 15.52 -3.44
CA ARG A 164 -0.25 14.37 -2.71
C ARG A 164 -1.73 14.14 -3.04
N ASN A 165 -2.53 15.21 -3.10
CA ASN A 165 -3.94 15.13 -3.52
C ASN A 165 -4.11 14.58 -4.94
N TYR A 166 -3.26 14.99 -5.89
CA TYR A 166 -3.30 14.43 -7.24
C TYR A 166 -2.95 12.94 -7.26
N CYS A 167 -1.92 12.55 -6.51
CA CYS A 167 -1.49 11.16 -6.45
C CYS A 167 -2.50 10.25 -5.75
N GLU A 168 -3.20 10.73 -4.72
CA GLU A 168 -4.31 10.01 -4.10
C GLU A 168 -5.38 9.67 -5.14
N VAL A 169 -5.82 10.65 -5.95
CA VAL A 169 -6.84 10.41 -6.98
C VAL A 169 -6.32 9.47 -8.07
N VAL A 170 -5.04 9.57 -8.46
CA VAL A 170 -4.44 8.60 -9.39
C VAL A 170 -4.49 7.19 -8.81
N GLU A 171 -4.12 7.03 -7.54
CA GLU A 171 -4.05 5.71 -6.91
C GLU A 171 -5.44 5.11 -6.67
N LEU A 172 -6.47 5.94 -6.41
CA LEU A 172 -7.85 5.49 -6.33
C LEU A 172 -8.42 5.09 -7.70
N LEU A 173 -8.08 5.81 -8.79
CA LEU A 173 -8.58 5.51 -10.13
C LEU A 173 -7.78 4.42 -10.87
N ARG A 174 -6.49 4.28 -10.55
CA ARG A 174 -5.53 3.36 -11.17
C ARG A 174 -4.70 2.67 -10.08
N PRO A 175 -5.31 1.91 -9.16
CA PRO A 175 -4.53 1.22 -8.13
C PRO A 175 -3.55 0.23 -8.76
N LEU A 176 -2.37 0.04 -8.16
CA LEU A 176 -1.45 -1.04 -8.51
C LEU A 176 -1.85 -2.34 -7.79
N MET A 177 -1.90 -3.46 -8.50
CA MET A 177 -2.25 -4.80 -7.95
C MET A 177 -1.23 -5.87 -8.40
N LEU A 178 -1.11 -7.00 -7.70
CA LEU A 178 -0.17 -8.08 -8.08
C LEU A 178 -0.70 -8.99 -9.19
N HIS A 179 -2.03 -9.14 -9.30
CA HIS A 179 -2.63 -10.08 -10.24
C HIS A 179 -3.65 -9.37 -11.10
N ASP A 180 -3.60 -9.66 -12.40
CA ASP A 180 -4.68 -9.34 -13.35
C ASP A 180 -5.76 -10.38 -13.14
N ASP A 181 -6.46 -10.24 -12.01
CA ASP A 181 -7.60 -11.09 -11.74
C ASP A 181 -8.73 -10.56 -12.64
N ARG A 182 -8.70 -10.99 -13.92
CA ARG A 182 -9.63 -10.55 -14.97
C ARG A 182 -11.09 -10.85 -14.62
N ASP A 183 -11.32 -11.71 -13.62
CA ASP A 183 -12.63 -11.99 -13.01
C ASP A 183 -12.91 -11.16 -11.74
N ALA A 184 -11.90 -10.53 -11.12
CA ALA A 184 -12.09 -9.58 -10.03
C ALA A 184 -12.50 -8.23 -10.62
N THR A 185 -13.74 -8.14 -11.04
CA THR A 185 -14.44 -6.85 -11.01
C THR A 185 -14.19 -6.27 -9.63
N LEU A 186 -13.56 -5.09 -9.54
CA LEU A 186 -13.38 -4.40 -8.27
C LEU A 186 -14.69 -4.48 -7.51
N SER A 187 -14.62 -4.92 -6.24
CA SER A 187 -15.83 -5.17 -5.49
C SER A 187 -16.69 -3.91 -5.53
N LYS A 188 -18.02 -4.07 -5.64
CA LYS A 188 -18.95 -2.94 -5.55
C LYS A 188 -18.64 -2.06 -4.34
N ARG A 189 -18.21 -2.70 -3.24
CA ARG A 189 -17.75 -2.05 -2.02
C ARG A 189 -16.50 -1.17 -2.23
N TYR A 190 -15.48 -1.61 -2.96
CA TYR A 190 -14.32 -0.78 -3.27
C TYR A 190 -14.70 0.46 -4.09
N ALA A 191 -15.58 0.29 -5.07
CA ALA A 191 -16.15 1.42 -5.82
C ALA A 191 -16.88 2.43 -4.91
N GLU A 192 -17.75 1.97 -4.00
CA GLU A 192 -18.46 2.80 -3.03
C GLU A 192 -17.48 3.55 -2.09
N LEU A 193 -16.40 2.88 -1.65
CA LEU A 193 -15.36 3.50 -0.82
C LEU A 193 -14.61 4.62 -1.55
N ILE A 194 -14.25 4.41 -2.83
CA ILE A 194 -13.62 5.44 -3.66
C ILE A 194 -14.54 6.63 -3.82
N GLU A 195 -15.81 6.40 -4.17
CA GLU A 195 -16.80 7.47 -4.34
C GLU A 195 -16.97 8.29 -3.07
N ALA A 196 -17.14 7.62 -1.93
CA ALA A 196 -17.28 8.29 -0.65
C ALA A 196 -16.03 9.13 -0.31
N ARG A 197 -14.84 8.60 -0.56
CA ARG A 197 -13.57 9.30 -0.29
C ARG A 197 -13.37 10.50 -1.21
N ILE A 198 -13.58 10.34 -2.52
CA ILE A 198 -13.47 11.43 -3.50
C ILE A 198 -14.55 12.49 -3.25
N GLY A 199 -15.79 12.07 -3.06
CA GLY A 199 -16.92 12.96 -2.81
C GLY A 199 -16.73 13.80 -1.54
N LYS A 200 -16.32 13.17 -0.43
CA LYS A 200 -16.05 13.86 0.84
C LYS A 200 -14.94 14.91 0.73
N LYS A 201 -13.88 14.62 -0.03
CA LYS A 201 -12.67 15.47 -0.08
C LYS A 201 -12.68 16.50 -1.22
N TYR A 202 -13.20 16.14 -2.39
CA TYR A 202 -13.12 16.96 -3.61
C TYR A 202 -14.48 17.46 -4.10
N GLY A 203 -15.60 17.02 -3.50
CA GLY A 203 -16.94 17.52 -3.79
C GLY A 203 -17.51 17.13 -5.16
N ALA A 204 -16.83 16.29 -5.92
CA ALA A 204 -17.27 15.84 -7.24
C ALA A 204 -17.99 14.48 -7.18
N LYS A 205 -18.97 14.29 -8.08
CA LYS A 205 -19.55 12.98 -8.36
C LYS A 205 -18.56 12.21 -9.24
N SER A 206 -17.72 11.36 -8.66
CA SER A 206 -16.96 10.37 -9.44
C SER A 206 -17.93 9.29 -9.93
N ASN A 207 -17.78 8.82 -11.16
CA ASN A 207 -18.40 7.57 -11.57
C ASN A 207 -17.46 6.42 -11.20
N PRO A 208 -17.93 5.39 -10.47
CA PRO A 208 -17.09 4.30 -9.97
C PRO A 208 -16.60 3.40 -11.12
N SER A 209 -17.24 3.49 -12.29
CA SER A 209 -16.85 2.84 -13.54
C SER A 209 -15.52 3.30 -14.12
N ASP A 210 -14.96 4.42 -13.64
CA ASP A 210 -13.69 4.95 -14.14
C ASP A 210 -12.47 4.32 -13.46
N CYS A 211 -12.66 3.52 -12.41
CA CYS A 211 -11.56 2.82 -11.75
C CYS A 211 -11.10 1.62 -12.60
N ALA A 212 -9.82 1.63 -12.96
CA ALA A 212 -9.19 0.59 -13.77
C ALA A 212 -7.84 0.21 -13.14
N PRO A 213 -7.78 -0.85 -12.33
CA PRO A 213 -6.53 -1.32 -11.75
C PRO A 213 -5.46 -1.60 -12.79
N VAL A 214 -4.20 -1.46 -12.37
CA VAL A 214 -3.03 -1.81 -13.18
C VAL A 214 -2.34 -2.99 -12.50
N ALA A 215 -2.53 -4.16 -13.06
CA ALA A 215 -1.88 -5.38 -12.59
C ALA A 215 -0.39 -5.38 -12.93
N LEU A 216 0.42 -5.81 -11.95
CA LEU A 216 1.86 -5.95 -12.03
C LEU A 216 2.20 -7.44 -12.15
N GLY A 217 2.30 -7.91 -13.39
CA GLY A 217 2.70 -9.29 -13.69
C GLY A 217 4.19 -9.55 -13.46
N SER A 218 4.68 -10.67 -13.97
CA SER A 218 6.07 -11.10 -13.79
C SER A 218 7.09 -10.31 -14.62
N SER A 219 6.69 -9.68 -15.72
CA SER A 219 7.59 -8.95 -16.62
C SER A 219 7.65 -7.47 -16.30
N LEU A 220 8.80 -6.99 -15.84
CA LEU A 220 9.02 -5.57 -15.54
C LEU A 220 8.74 -4.67 -16.75
N ASN A 221 9.17 -5.06 -17.95
CA ASN A 221 8.94 -4.26 -19.16
C ASN A 221 7.44 -4.09 -19.45
N LEU A 222 6.67 -5.18 -19.38
CA LEU A 222 5.22 -5.13 -19.59
C LEU A 222 4.51 -4.31 -18.50
N ASN A 223 4.99 -4.39 -17.25
CA ASN A 223 4.46 -3.59 -16.15
C ASN A 223 4.69 -2.09 -16.37
N VAL A 224 5.89 -1.70 -16.80
CA VAL A 224 6.23 -0.30 -17.12
C VAL A 224 5.37 0.22 -18.27
N ASP A 225 5.20 -0.58 -19.34
CA ASP A 225 4.35 -0.20 -20.47
C ASP A 225 2.88 -0.05 -20.05
N SER A 226 2.37 -0.96 -19.22
CA SER A 226 1.00 -0.91 -18.69
C SER A 226 0.78 0.32 -17.80
N ILE A 227 1.74 0.68 -16.95
CA ILE A 227 1.69 1.90 -16.13
C ILE A 227 1.64 3.15 -17.00
N ARG A 228 2.45 3.22 -18.07
CA ARG A 228 2.45 4.38 -18.96
C ARG A 228 1.14 4.48 -19.74
N ALA A 229 0.65 3.35 -20.25
CA ALA A 229 -0.64 3.27 -20.92
C ALA A 229 -1.80 3.72 -20.00
N SER A 230 -1.76 3.34 -18.72
CA SER A 230 -2.81 3.70 -17.76
C SER A 230 -2.93 5.20 -17.48
N HIS A 231 -1.91 6.00 -17.84
CA HIS A 231 -1.91 7.47 -17.68
C HIS A 231 -2.49 8.21 -18.89
N VAL A 232 -2.71 7.52 -20.02
CA VAL A 232 -3.35 8.13 -21.19
C VAL A 232 -4.80 8.48 -20.85
N GLY A 233 -5.18 9.75 -21.01
CA GLY A 233 -6.53 10.25 -20.70
C GLY A 233 -6.83 10.44 -19.20
N LEU A 234 -5.94 10.01 -18.30
CA LEU A 234 -6.15 10.05 -16.85
C LEU A 234 -6.39 11.48 -16.32
N ALA A 235 -5.67 12.47 -16.85
CA ALA A 235 -5.86 13.87 -16.47
C ALA A 235 -7.28 14.40 -16.76
N GLY A 236 -7.97 13.85 -17.78
CA GLY A 236 -9.36 14.18 -18.06
C GLY A 236 -10.31 13.63 -16.99
N GLN A 237 -10.13 12.35 -16.62
CA GLN A 237 -10.90 11.69 -15.56
C GLN A 237 -10.68 12.34 -14.19
N MET A 238 -9.42 12.67 -13.87
CA MET A 238 -9.09 13.44 -12.67
C MET A 238 -9.75 14.82 -12.69
N GLY A 239 -9.85 15.46 -13.85
CA GLY A 239 -10.54 16.75 -14.00
C GLY A 239 -11.99 16.68 -13.56
N VAL A 240 -12.69 15.58 -13.88
CA VAL A 240 -14.06 15.30 -13.42
C VAL A 240 -14.07 15.06 -11.91
N ALA A 241 -13.20 14.19 -11.40
CA ALA A 241 -13.16 13.83 -9.98
C ALA A 241 -12.72 14.98 -9.04
N MET A 242 -12.00 15.97 -9.56
CA MET A 242 -11.45 17.08 -8.77
C MET A 242 -12.01 18.46 -9.13
N GLY A 243 -12.88 18.56 -10.13
CA GLY A 243 -13.37 19.85 -10.64
C GLY A 243 -12.27 20.74 -11.24
N LYS A 244 -11.27 20.15 -11.91
CA LYS A 244 -10.07 20.84 -12.44
C LYS A 244 -9.90 20.71 -13.94
N THR A 245 -9.14 21.64 -14.55
CA THR A 245 -8.85 21.58 -15.99
C THR A 245 -7.77 20.55 -16.31
N ARG A 246 -7.91 19.87 -17.46
CA ARG A 246 -7.02 18.80 -17.91
C ARG A 246 -5.55 19.25 -18.04
N GLN A 247 -5.29 20.37 -18.73
CA GLN A 247 -3.91 20.83 -19.02
C GLN A 247 -3.11 21.14 -17.73
N GLY A 248 -3.76 21.68 -16.70
CA GLY A 248 -3.11 21.93 -15.41
C GLY A 248 -2.73 20.63 -14.69
N LEU A 249 -3.57 19.60 -14.81
CA LEU A 249 -3.34 18.29 -14.19
C LEU A 249 -2.19 17.53 -14.87
N GLU A 250 -2.08 17.53 -16.20
CA GLU A 250 -0.97 16.88 -16.91
C GLU A 250 0.41 17.42 -16.46
N LYS A 251 0.54 18.75 -16.37
CA LYS A 251 1.76 19.38 -15.85
C LYS A 251 2.03 18.98 -14.39
N SER A 252 0.98 18.96 -13.57
CA SER A 252 1.09 18.65 -12.14
C SER A 252 1.52 17.21 -11.88
N LEU A 253 0.97 16.24 -12.62
CA LEU A 253 1.34 14.82 -12.53
C LEU A 253 2.81 14.60 -12.89
N ARG A 254 3.30 15.28 -13.94
CA ARG A 254 4.72 15.23 -14.32
C ARG A 254 5.62 15.78 -13.21
N LEU A 255 5.27 16.94 -12.63
CA LEU A 255 6.04 17.55 -11.55
C LEU A 255 6.00 16.72 -10.25
N ALA A 256 4.92 15.95 -10.02
CA ALA A 256 4.78 15.04 -8.90
C ALA A 256 5.49 13.68 -9.10
N ASN A 257 6.15 13.48 -10.25
CA ASN A 257 6.86 12.25 -10.63
C ASN A 257 5.99 10.98 -10.50
N VAL A 258 4.68 11.06 -10.79
CA VAL A 258 3.73 9.96 -10.57
C VAL A 258 4.10 8.70 -11.36
N VAL A 259 4.40 8.84 -12.66
CA VAL A 259 4.78 7.70 -13.51
C VAL A 259 6.06 7.06 -13.01
N ARG A 260 7.09 7.87 -12.72
CA ARG A 260 8.40 7.36 -12.24
C ARG A 260 8.27 6.62 -10.92
N GLU A 261 7.48 7.15 -9.99
CA GLU A 261 7.22 6.53 -8.70
C GLU A 261 6.54 5.16 -8.86
N ARG A 262 5.58 5.05 -9.78
CA ARG A 262 4.89 3.79 -10.08
C ARG A 262 5.78 2.78 -10.81
N GLU A 263 6.64 3.23 -11.72
CA GLU A 263 7.66 2.38 -12.35
C GLU A 263 8.62 1.79 -11.29
N LEU A 264 9.03 2.60 -10.31
CA LEU A 264 9.87 2.14 -9.18
C LEU A 264 9.11 1.16 -8.28
N ALA A 265 7.81 1.37 -8.05
CA ALA A 265 6.98 0.41 -7.34
C ALA A 265 6.88 -0.94 -8.09
N ALA A 266 6.73 -0.91 -9.43
CA ALA A 266 6.74 -2.11 -10.25
C ALA A 266 8.09 -2.84 -10.22
N PHE A 267 9.20 -2.09 -10.22
CA PHE A 267 10.54 -2.65 -10.03
C PHE A 267 10.68 -3.33 -8.66
N ALA A 268 10.25 -2.67 -7.59
CA ALA A 268 10.28 -3.26 -6.25
C ALA A 268 9.45 -4.55 -6.19
N VAL A 269 8.22 -4.56 -6.72
CA VAL A 269 7.38 -5.76 -6.80
C VAL A 269 8.07 -6.90 -7.56
N HIS A 270 8.62 -6.59 -8.74
CA HIS A 270 9.34 -7.58 -9.55
C HIS A 270 10.51 -8.20 -8.77
N PHE A 271 11.35 -7.36 -8.16
CA PHE A 271 12.50 -7.80 -7.38
C PHE A 271 12.11 -8.61 -6.13
N LEU A 272 11.11 -8.15 -5.37
CA LEU A 272 10.64 -8.85 -4.17
C LEU A 272 10.06 -10.22 -4.50
N ASN A 273 9.34 -10.35 -5.62
CA ASN A 273 8.84 -11.64 -6.10
C ASN A 273 9.97 -12.59 -6.51
N GLU A 274 11.02 -12.10 -7.18
CA GLU A 274 12.19 -12.93 -7.53
C GLU A 274 12.90 -13.47 -6.27
N MET A 275 13.01 -12.65 -5.22
CA MET A 275 13.62 -13.05 -3.95
C MET A 275 12.78 -14.02 -3.11
N GLU A 276 11.47 -14.12 -3.34
CA GLU A 276 10.63 -15.14 -2.68
C GLU A 276 10.73 -16.52 -3.35
N LEU A 277 11.14 -16.56 -4.62
CA LEU A 277 11.32 -17.79 -5.39
C LEU A 277 12.71 -18.42 -5.21
N SER A 278 13.69 -17.64 -4.73
CA SER A 278 15.09 -18.05 -4.50
C SER A 278 15.33 -18.63 -3.12
#